data_AF-A0A7W1J0Y7-F1
#
_entry.id   AF-A0A7W1J0Y7-F1
#
_cell.length_a   1.000
_cell.length_b   1.000
_cell.length_c   1.000
_cell.angle_alpha   90.00
_cell.angle_beta   90.00
_cell.angle_gamma   90.00
#
_symmetry.space_group_name_H-M   'P 1'
#
loop_
_entity.id
_entity.type
_entity.pdbx_description
1 polymer ?
#
loop_
_entity_poly.entity_id
_entity_poly.type
_entity_poly.pdbx_seq_one_letter_code
_entity_poly.pdbx_strand_id
1 'polypeptide(L)'
;MNLPREMLLALPFALLAGCGGGGDTTAGGGGGSGGGGGGVVPNHTVTLSDTNENTARLANLNTFRDDSGGTALAMVTSHNALIIAAVRHAGWQALENSGLTHGEPSSNALFSDNNLGERIRKANGGTHLSSPGYAYYEDIASNSGSAAITLLWNTVYHRIPMMRHKAWRAGYGDKLLAAGDYPTAGVSAGNGFATLNWHEQTTPTISLSYWPGDGIVGVPKTFFSNSESPDPVADRDEVGCPIHLIFPEGSGTFTVVNATLVTGGTTHIPLKALVGNSSPSGAAGDVNALTADTTYLDPGELFLIPIPGSSGGLSANTSYTCTVSVTVNGSNYNGITFTYTTGP
;
A
#
# COMPACT_ATOMS: atom_id res chain seq x y z
N MET A 1 9.47 -11.75 -25.39
CA MET A 1 10.86 -11.27 -25.52
C MET A 1 11.26 -10.80 -24.13
N ASN A 2 11.97 -11.64 -23.37
CA ASN A 2 12.24 -11.43 -21.94
C ASN A 2 13.44 -10.48 -21.81
N LEU A 3 13.21 -9.27 -21.30
CA LEU A 3 14.29 -8.37 -20.89
C LEU A 3 14.86 -8.83 -19.54
N PRO A 4 16.19 -8.82 -19.35
CA PRO A 4 16.82 -9.22 -18.09
C PRO A 4 16.48 -8.23 -16.95
N ARG A 5 16.20 -8.79 -15.76
CA ARG A 5 15.75 -8.14 -14.51
C ARG A 5 16.82 -7.28 -13.80
N GLU A 6 17.77 -6.70 -14.52
CA GLU A 6 18.78 -5.82 -13.91
C GLU A 6 18.41 -4.36 -14.18
N MET A 7 17.49 -3.81 -13.38
CA MET A 7 17.21 -2.37 -13.35
C MET A 7 17.83 -1.76 -12.10
N LEU A 8 18.76 -0.83 -12.35
CA LEU A 8 19.34 0.13 -11.41
C LEU A 8 18.29 0.63 -10.40
N LEU A 9 18.45 0.25 -9.14
CA LEU A 9 17.71 0.80 -8.02
C LEU A 9 18.47 2.04 -7.50
N ALA A 10 18.36 3.16 -8.20
CA ALA A 10 18.59 4.46 -7.58
C ALA A 10 17.25 4.90 -7.00
N LEU A 11 17.08 4.74 -5.68
CA LEU A 11 15.88 5.18 -4.96
C LEU A 11 16.02 6.70 -4.71
N PRO A 12 15.28 7.58 -5.39
CA PRO A 12 15.12 8.95 -4.90
C PRO A 12 14.33 8.90 -3.58
N PHE A 13 14.75 9.69 -2.59
CA PHE A 13 14.00 9.88 -1.35
C PHE A 13 12.59 10.37 -1.69
N ALA A 14 11.60 9.54 -1.41
CA ALA A 14 10.18 9.83 -1.57
C ALA A 14 9.61 10.21 -0.19
N LEU A 15 8.79 11.25 -0.12
CA LEU A 15 7.88 11.45 1.00
C LEU A 15 6.56 10.80 0.60
N LEU A 16 6.13 9.76 1.29
CA LEU A 16 4.83 9.13 1.12
C LEU A 16 3.95 9.48 2.32
N ALA A 17 2.76 10.00 2.05
CA ALA A 17 1.72 10.10 3.07
C ALA A 17 1.08 8.73 3.25
N GLY A 18 0.93 8.26 4.49
CA GLY A 18 0.29 6.98 4.80
C GLY A 18 -1.20 7.00 4.51
N CYS A 19 -1.71 5.81 4.19
CA CYS A 19 -3.04 5.59 3.62
C CYS A 19 -4.16 6.36 4.34
N GLY A 20 -4.78 7.30 3.64
CA GLY A 20 -6.02 7.94 4.06
C GLY A 20 -7.21 7.02 3.82
N GLY A 21 -7.48 6.10 4.75
CA GLY A 21 -8.74 5.35 4.79
C GLY A 21 -9.91 6.30 5.02
N GLY A 22 -10.55 6.77 3.96
CA GLY A 22 -11.72 7.66 3.99
C GLY A 22 -13.01 6.94 4.38
N GLY A 23 -12.95 6.07 5.40
CA GLY A 23 -14.11 5.38 5.94
C GLY A 23 -14.86 6.31 6.89
N ASP A 24 -15.93 6.95 6.41
CA ASP A 24 -16.94 7.55 7.28
C ASP A 24 -17.57 6.45 8.14
N THR A 25 -17.07 6.28 9.35
CA THR A 25 -17.58 5.29 10.32
C THR A 25 -18.82 5.79 11.09
N THR A 26 -19.43 6.91 10.70
CA THR A 26 -20.61 7.42 11.42
C THR A 26 -21.90 6.76 10.92
N ALA A 27 -22.17 5.56 11.41
CA ALA A 27 -23.53 5.12 11.64
C ALA A 27 -24.08 5.87 12.88
N GLY A 28 -24.64 7.06 12.66
CA GLY A 28 -25.50 7.76 13.61
C GLY A 28 -24.92 9.02 14.27
N GLY A 29 -25.64 10.13 14.13
CA GLY A 29 -25.52 11.34 14.97
C GLY A 29 -24.78 12.50 14.30
N GLY A 30 -25.54 13.50 13.86
CA GLY A 30 -25.05 14.61 13.04
C GLY A 30 -24.14 15.63 13.73
N GLY A 31 -23.43 16.37 12.88
CA GLY A 31 -22.62 17.55 13.22
C GLY A 31 -21.80 17.97 11.99
N GLY A 32 -22.44 18.68 11.06
CA GLY A 32 -21.90 18.91 9.72
C GLY A 32 -20.74 19.90 9.61
N SER A 33 -20.02 19.77 8.50
CA SER A 33 -19.46 20.90 7.77
C SER A 33 -19.78 20.74 6.27
N GLY A 34 -20.75 21.52 5.80
CA GLY A 34 -20.81 22.04 4.44
C GLY A 34 -20.89 21.05 3.29
N GLY A 35 -22.09 20.52 3.04
CA GLY A 35 -22.45 20.00 1.73
C GLY A 35 -22.29 21.07 0.66
N GLY A 36 -21.26 20.93 -0.17
CA GLY A 36 -21.26 21.50 -1.49
C GLY A 36 -21.97 20.53 -2.43
N GLY A 37 -23.19 20.85 -2.87
CA GLY A 37 -23.81 20.26 -4.04
C GLY A 37 -23.04 20.62 -5.31
N GLY A 38 -21.76 20.26 -5.36
CA GLY A 38 -20.86 20.49 -6.47
C GLY A 38 -21.27 19.58 -7.60
N GLY A 39 -21.53 20.19 -8.76
CA GLY A 39 -21.86 19.47 -9.99
C GLY A 39 -20.84 18.36 -10.27
N VAL A 40 -21.30 17.35 -11.02
CA VAL A 40 -20.43 16.33 -11.60
C VAL A 40 -19.21 17.04 -12.20
N VAL A 41 -18.01 16.60 -11.82
CA VAL A 41 -16.76 17.12 -12.38
C VAL A 41 -16.88 17.05 -13.91
N PRO A 42 -16.38 18.05 -14.69
CA PRO A 42 -16.44 17.98 -16.15
C PRO A 42 -16.03 16.59 -16.61
N ASN A 43 -16.93 15.95 -17.36
CA ASN A 43 -16.95 14.51 -17.64
C ASN A 43 -15.66 14.08 -18.36
N HIS A 44 -14.60 13.80 -17.59
CA HIS A 44 -13.43 13.14 -18.15
C HIS A 44 -13.85 11.75 -18.56
N THR A 45 -13.69 11.45 -19.84
CA THR A 45 -13.94 10.12 -20.37
C THR A 45 -12.60 9.41 -20.39
N VAL A 46 -12.53 8.26 -19.71
CA VAL A 46 -11.33 7.41 -19.70
C VAL A 46 -10.83 7.20 -21.13
N THR A 47 -9.60 7.62 -21.39
CA THR A 47 -8.97 7.55 -22.70
C THR A 47 -8.33 6.19 -22.93
N LEU A 48 -7.88 5.95 -24.17
CA LEU A 48 -7.06 4.78 -24.48
C LEU A 48 -5.72 4.81 -23.73
N SER A 49 -5.14 6.01 -23.52
CA SER A 49 -3.90 6.17 -22.75
C SER A 49 -4.10 5.72 -21.31
N ASP A 50 -5.17 6.18 -20.67
CA ASP A 50 -5.53 5.82 -19.30
C ASP A 50 -5.69 4.31 -19.13
N THR A 51 -6.38 3.68 -20.09
CA THR A 51 -6.65 2.25 -20.09
C THR A 51 -5.36 1.44 -20.26
N ASN A 52 -4.50 1.83 -21.19
CA ASN A 52 -3.22 1.17 -21.44
C ASN A 52 -2.31 1.25 -20.22
N GLU A 53 -2.21 2.44 -19.63
CA GLU A 53 -1.38 2.67 -18.44
C GLU A 53 -1.93 1.89 -17.24
N ASN A 54 -3.24 1.94 -16.98
CA ASN A 54 -3.86 1.12 -15.94
C ASN A 54 -3.60 -0.37 -16.12
N THR A 55 -3.77 -0.88 -17.34
CA THR A 55 -3.51 -2.30 -17.65
C THR A 55 -2.06 -2.66 -17.32
N ALA A 56 -1.11 -1.82 -17.69
CA ALA A 56 0.31 -2.05 -17.43
C ALA A 56 0.64 -1.98 -15.92
N ARG A 57 0.05 -1.05 -15.17
CA ARG A 57 0.30 -0.89 -13.72
C ARG A 57 -0.38 -1.97 -12.90
N LEU A 58 -1.61 -2.35 -13.25
CA LEU A 58 -2.28 -3.50 -12.63
C LEU A 58 -1.54 -4.80 -12.92
N ALA A 59 -0.95 -4.99 -14.11
CA ALA A 59 -0.09 -6.14 -14.38
C ALA A 59 1.14 -6.18 -13.46
N ASN A 60 1.76 -5.03 -13.16
CA ASN A 60 2.87 -4.95 -12.20
C ASN A 60 2.42 -5.32 -10.77
N LEU A 61 1.31 -4.74 -10.31
CA LEU A 61 0.71 -5.04 -9.00
C LEU A 61 0.35 -6.54 -8.87
N ASN A 62 -0.32 -7.07 -9.89
CA ASN A 62 -0.78 -8.45 -9.90
C ASN A 62 0.39 -9.44 -9.92
N THR A 63 1.53 -9.09 -10.54
CA THR A 63 2.76 -9.88 -10.42
C THR A 63 3.21 -10.00 -8.96
N PHE A 64 3.20 -8.90 -8.20
CA PHE A 64 3.54 -8.95 -6.78
C PHE A 64 2.54 -9.76 -5.94
N ARG A 65 1.25 -9.67 -6.29
CA ARG A 65 0.19 -10.49 -5.67
C ARG A 65 0.38 -11.98 -5.96
N ASP A 66 0.82 -12.34 -7.17
CA ASP A 66 1.19 -13.71 -7.56
C ASP A 66 2.47 -14.19 -6.85
N ASP A 67 3.45 -13.30 -6.67
CA ASP A 67 4.69 -13.57 -5.96
C ASP A 67 4.52 -13.62 -4.42
N SER A 68 3.30 -13.38 -3.90
CA SER A 68 2.96 -13.54 -2.48
C SER A 68 2.72 -15.02 -2.14
N GLY A 69 3.19 -15.45 -0.97
CA GLY A 69 3.00 -16.81 -0.48
C GLY A 69 1.68 -17.02 0.25
N GLY A 70 1.36 -18.29 0.53
CA GLY A 70 0.12 -18.68 1.19
C GLY A 70 -1.00 -18.93 0.18
N THR A 71 -2.17 -18.37 0.44
CA THR A 71 -3.32 -18.43 -0.47
C THR A 71 -3.19 -17.34 -1.52
N ALA A 72 -3.36 -17.72 -2.79
CA ALA A 72 -3.27 -16.79 -3.90
C ALA A 72 -4.23 -15.61 -3.72
N LEU A 73 -3.68 -14.41 -3.84
CA LEU A 73 -4.46 -13.18 -3.80
C LEU A 73 -5.21 -13.00 -5.13
N ALA A 74 -6.50 -12.68 -5.06
CA ALA A 74 -7.29 -12.45 -6.27
C ALA A 74 -6.70 -11.30 -7.10
N MET A 75 -6.76 -11.42 -8.43
CA MET A 75 -6.27 -10.38 -9.33
C MET A 75 -7.12 -9.11 -9.20
N VAL A 76 -6.46 -7.97 -9.12
CA VAL A 76 -7.12 -6.66 -9.08
C VAL A 76 -7.47 -6.22 -10.50
N THR A 77 -8.69 -5.71 -10.66
CA THR A 77 -9.23 -5.23 -11.94
C THR A 77 -9.35 -3.70 -11.96
N SER A 78 -9.56 -3.09 -13.13
CA SER A 78 -9.71 -1.64 -13.24
C SER A 78 -11.17 -1.19 -13.08
N HIS A 79 -11.38 0.05 -12.62
CA HIS A 79 -12.69 0.72 -12.71
C HIS A 79 -12.56 2.19 -13.10
N ASN A 80 -13.36 2.64 -14.08
CA ASN A 80 -13.23 3.98 -14.67
C ASN A 80 -13.29 5.12 -13.64
N ALA A 81 -14.21 5.06 -12.68
CA ALA A 81 -14.29 6.08 -11.64
C ALA A 81 -13.01 6.21 -10.79
N LEU A 82 -12.33 5.09 -10.53
CA LEU A 82 -11.07 5.09 -9.78
C LEU A 82 -9.96 5.72 -10.61
N ILE A 83 -9.91 5.42 -11.91
CA ILE A 83 -8.97 5.99 -12.88
C ILE A 83 -9.15 7.51 -12.97
N ILE A 84 -10.38 7.97 -13.24
CA ILE A 84 -10.68 9.40 -13.39
C ILE A 84 -10.29 10.16 -12.11
N ALA A 85 -10.65 9.63 -10.94
CA ALA A 85 -10.28 10.23 -9.67
C ALA A 85 -8.75 10.25 -9.46
N ALA A 86 -8.04 9.17 -9.80
CA ALA A 86 -6.60 9.07 -9.61
C ALA A 86 -5.82 10.02 -10.53
N VAL A 87 -6.18 10.07 -11.82
CA VAL A 87 -5.54 10.98 -12.79
C VAL A 87 -5.76 12.43 -12.38
N ARG A 88 -6.98 12.78 -11.99
CA ARG A 88 -7.29 14.13 -11.55
C ARG A 88 -6.53 14.51 -10.27
N HIS A 89 -6.45 13.60 -9.30
CA HIS A 89 -5.72 13.84 -8.06
C HIS A 89 -4.20 13.98 -8.27
N ALA A 90 -3.61 13.14 -9.11
CA ALA A 90 -2.21 13.28 -9.50
C ALA A 90 -1.94 14.63 -10.18
N GLY A 91 -2.85 15.08 -11.04
CA GLY A 91 -2.81 16.42 -11.63
C GLY A 91 -2.94 17.55 -10.61
N TRP A 92 -3.87 17.42 -9.66
CA TRP A 92 -4.04 18.39 -8.57
C TRP A 92 -2.75 18.53 -7.75
N GLN A 93 -2.14 17.41 -7.34
CA GLN A 93 -0.88 17.42 -6.59
C GLN A 93 0.25 18.06 -7.38
N ALA A 94 0.34 17.75 -8.67
CA ALA A 94 1.34 18.30 -9.57
C ALA A 94 1.21 19.83 -9.78
N LEU A 95 -0.02 20.37 -9.73
CA LEU A 95 -0.26 21.81 -9.82
C LEU A 95 0.06 22.52 -8.51
N GLU A 96 -0.34 21.93 -7.38
CA GLU A 96 -0.11 22.50 -6.07
C GLU A 96 1.40 22.54 -5.73
N ASN A 97 2.12 21.47 -6.09
CA ASN A 97 3.58 21.35 -5.93
C ASN A 97 4.07 21.60 -4.49
N SER A 98 3.24 21.31 -3.48
CA SER A 98 3.56 21.46 -2.05
C SER A 98 4.01 20.15 -1.38
N GLY A 99 3.97 19.03 -2.11
CA GLY A 99 4.29 17.69 -1.62
C GLY A 99 3.18 16.69 -1.93
N LEU A 100 3.33 15.45 -1.45
CA LEU A 100 2.30 14.42 -1.52
C LEU A 100 1.26 14.62 -0.41
N THR A 101 -0.02 14.50 -0.75
CA THR A 101 -1.13 14.60 0.22
C THR A 101 -2.34 13.81 -0.26
N HIS A 102 -3.06 13.16 0.66
CA HIS A 102 -4.33 12.49 0.39
C HIS A 102 -5.54 13.43 0.29
N GLY A 103 -5.37 14.67 0.74
CA GLY A 103 -6.37 15.72 0.63
C GLY A 103 -6.19 16.55 -0.64
N GLU A 104 -7.29 17.06 -1.17
CA GLU A 104 -7.30 18.15 -2.15
C GLU A 104 -7.96 19.39 -1.53
N PRO A 105 -7.24 20.23 -0.78
CA PRO A 105 -7.73 21.57 -0.49
C PRO A 105 -8.20 22.27 -1.79
N SER A 106 -9.24 23.09 -1.69
CA SER A 106 -9.80 23.79 -2.86
C SER A 106 -8.88 24.94 -3.32
N SER A 107 -7.72 24.59 -3.88
CA SER A 107 -6.61 25.49 -4.17
C SER A 107 -6.26 25.61 -5.67
N ASN A 108 -6.69 24.66 -6.52
CA ASN A 108 -6.37 24.69 -7.95
C ASN A 108 -7.50 24.17 -8.86
N ALA A 109 -7.31 24.33 -10.17
CA ALA A 109 -8.31 24.03 -11.21
C ALA A 109 -8.70 22.55 -11.32
N LEU A 110 -7.89 21.64 -10.77
CA LEU A 110 -8.15 20.21 -10.77
C LEU A 110 -8.81 19.73 -9.47
N PHE A 111 -9.13 20.62 -8.54
CA PHE A 111 -9.90 20.27 -7.35
C PHE A 111 -11.17 19.51 -7.74
N SER A 112 -11.38 18.38 -7.08
CA SER A 112 -12.58 17.56 -7.22
C SER A 112 -13.31 17.43 -5.90
N ASP A 113 -12.60 17.02 -4.85
CA ASP A 113 -13.04 17.04 -3.45
C ASP A 113 -11.86 16.77 -2.51
N ASN A 114 -11.91 17.30 -1.30
CA ASN A 114 -10.90 17.02 -0.31
C ASN A 114 -10.94 15.56 0.19
N ASN A 115 -12.11 14.93 0.19
CA ASN A 115 -12.29 13.54 0.61
C ASN A 115 -12.23 12.56 -0.57
N LEU A 116 -11.43 11.49 -0.45
CA LEU A 116 -11.28 10.44 -1.47
C LEU A 116 -12.61 9.83 -1.95
N GLY A 117 -13.49 9.49 -1.02
CA GLY A 117 -14.79 8.91 -1.35
C GLY A 117 -15.65 9.84 -2.19
N GLU A 118 -15.61 11.14 -1.92
CA GLU A 118 -16.29 12.16 -2.71
C GLU A 118 -15.64 12.39 -4.08
N ARG A 119 -14.31 12.32 -4.18
CA ARG A 119 -13.60 12.33 -5.48
C ARG A 119 -14.08 11.19 -6.37
N ILE A 120 -14.10 9.96 -5.83
CA ILE A 120 -14.56 8.77 -6.54
C ILE A 120 -16.05 8.87 -6.88
N ARG A 121 -16.89 9.34 -5.95
CA ARG A 121 -18.33 9.53 -6.18
C ARG A 121 -18.58 10.48 -7.34
N LYS A 122 -17.90 11.63 -7.36
CA LYS A 122 -18.02 12.63 -8.43
C LYS A 122 -17.51 12.09 -9.76
N ALA A 123 -16.41 11.32 -9.74
CA ALA A 123 -15.88 10.64 -10.91
C ALA A 123 -16.82 9.56 -11.47
N ASN A 124 -17.68 8.98 -10.60
CA ASN A 124 -18.68 7.99 -10.96
C ASN A 124 -20.08 8.61 -11.23
N GLY A 125 -20.13 9.85 -11.72
CA GLY A 125 -21.40 10.50 -12.07
C GLY A 125 -22.30 10.83 -10.87
N GLY A 126 -21.73 10.93 -9.67
CA GLY A 126 -22.44 11.34 -8.45
C GLY A 126 -22.88 10.19 -7.54
N THR A 127 -22.60 8.93 -7.90
CA THR A 127 -22.96 7.75 -7.10
C THR A 127 -21.69 7.05 -6.61
N HIS A 128 -21.64 6.58 -5.37
CA HIS A 128 -20.49 5.79 -4.92
C HIS A 128 -20.53 4.36 -5.49
N LEU A 129 -19.37 3.72 -5.58
CA LEU A 129 -19.23 2.36 -6.12
C LEU A 129 -19.85 1.24 -5.25
N SER A 130 -20.15 1.50 -3.96
CA SER A 130 -20.73 0.50 -3.05
C SER A 130 -21.48 1.15 -1.89
N SER A 131 -22.75 0.82 -1.60
CA SER A 131 -23.52 1.40 -0.48
C SER A 131 -24.02 0.33 0.52
N PRO A 132 -24.04 0.56 1.85
CA PRO A 132 -23.34 1.59 2.65
C PRO A 132 -22.10 1.00 3.38
N GLY A 133 -21.04 1.82 3.56
CA GLY A 133 -19.77 1.42 4.21
C GLY A 133 -18.56 1.49 3.27
N TYR A 134 -18.35 2.63 2.62
CA TYR A 134 -17.30 2.85 1.63
C TYR A 134 -15.92 2.55 2.21
N ALA A 135 -15.24 1.54 1.68
CA ALA A 135 -13.83 1.32 1.98
C ALA A 135 -13.03 1.57 0.69
N TYR A 136 -12.62 2.83 0.56
CA TYR A 136 -11.67 3.29 -0.44
C TYR A 136 -10.32 3.52 0.25
N TYR A 137 -9.25 3.23 -0.48
CA TYR A 137 -7.87 3.49 -0.06
C TYR A 137 -7.21 4.25 -1.18
N GLU A 138 -6.21 5.02 -0.83
CA GLU A 138 -5.40 5.75 -1.78
C GLU A 138 -3.95 5.53 -1.42
N ASP A 139 -3.16 5.20 -2.44
CA ASP A 139 -1.70 5.23 -2.37
C ASP A 139 -1.21 6.34 -3.28
N ILE A 140 -0.23 7.11 -2.82
CA ILE A 140 0.40 8.18 -3.59
C ILE A 140 1.92 8.03 -3.56
N ALA A 141 2.55 8.29 -4.69
CA ALA A 141 4.00 8.19 -4.83
C ALA A 141 4.58 9.41 -5.56
N SER A 142 5.79 9.81 -5.18
CA SER A 142 6.58 10.82 -5.89
C SER A 142 7.17 10.29 -7.20
N ASN A 143 7.06 8.99 -7.45
CA ASN A 143 7.45 8.31 -8.69
C ASN A 143 6.21 8.08 -9.58
N SER A 144 6.44 7.64 -10.82
CA SER A 144 5.38 7.26 -11.76
C SER A 144 5.69 5.90 -12.40
N GLY A 145 4.75 5.36 -13.16
CA GLY A 145 4.88 4.10 -13.86
C GLY A 145 5.11 2.89 -12.95
N SER A 146 5.82 1.88 -13.47
CA SER A 146 6.18 0.67 -12.71
C SER A 146 7.00 0.96 -11.46
N ALA A 147 7.84 2.00 -11.48
CA ALA A 147 8.65 2.39 -10.33
C ALA A 147 7.78 2.84 -9.14
N ALA A 148 6.64 3.48 -9.40
CA ALA A 148 5.67 3.80 -8.35
C ALA A 148 5.09 2.53 -7.73
N ILE A 149 4.67 1.56 -8.54
CA ILE A 149 4.09 0.29 -8.04
C ILE A 149 5.12 -0.47 -7.20
N THR A 150 6.37 -0.55 -7.65
CA THR A 150 7.45 -1.17 -6.87
C THR A 150 7.71 -0.43 -5.57
N LEU A 151 7.74 0.91 -5.58
CA LEU A 151 7.96 1.70 -4.37
C LEU A 151 6.84 1.45 -3.35
N LEU A 152 5.58 1.60 -3.76
CA LEU A 152 4.41 1.41 -2.91
C LEU A 152 4.36 0.00 -2.33
N TRP A 153 4.64 -1.03 -3.14
CA TRP A 153 4.68 -2.41 -2.65
C TRP A 153 5.73 -2.63 -1.56
N ASN A 154 6.85 -1.90 -1.58
CA ASN A 154 7.95 -2.12 -0.64
C ASN A 154 7.88 -1.28 0.64
N THR A 155 6.76 -0.59 0.85
CA THR A 155 6.46 0.17 2.08
C THR A 155 5.63 -0.67 3.06
N VAL A 156 5.39 -0.16 4.26
CA VAL A 156 4.47 -0.75 5.25
C VAL A 156 3.03 -0.37 4.90
N TYR A 157 2.69 0.92 4.93
CA TYR A 157 1.29 1.36 4.86
C TYR A 157 0.69 1.32 3.46
N HIS A 158 1.46 1.54 2.39
CA HIS A 158 0.90 1.44 1.02
C HIS A 158 0.80 -0.01 0.52
N ARG A 159 1.57 -0.93 1.11
CA ARG A 159 1.40 -2.37 0.80
C ARG A 159 0.06 -2.91 1.28
N ILE A 160 -0.55 -2.29 2.28
CA ILE A 160 -1.80 -2.72 2.90
C ILE A 160 -2.91 -2.93 1.85
N PRO A 161 -3.39 -1.92 1.12
CA PRO A 161 -4.41 -2.13 0.10
C PRO A 161 -3.92 -3.04 -1.05
N MET A 162 -2.62 -3.08 -1.32
CA MET A 162 -2.03 -3.93 -2.37
C MET A 162 -2.07 -5.42 -2.05
N MET A 163 -2.04 -5.81 -0.77
CA MET A 163 -2.04 -7.22 -0.32
C MET A 163 -3.37 -7.69 0.26
N ARG A 164 -4.26 -6.78 0.67
CA ARG A 164 -5.55 -7.16 1.27
C ARG A 164 -6.43 -7.99 0.31
N HIS A 165 -7.12 -8.97 0.88
CA HIS A 165 -8.07 -9.84 0.17
C HIS A 165 -9.36 -9.09 -0.25
N LYS A 166 -9.68 -7.99 0.45
CA LYS A 166 -10.79 -7.10 0.09
C LYS A 166 -10.48 -6.19 -1.10
N ALA A 167 -9.22 -5.96 -1.45
CA ALA A 167 -8.89 -5.18 -2.63
C ALA A 167 -9.19 -5.99 -3.91
N TRP A 168 -10.10 -5.48 -4.74
CA TRP A 168 -10.54 -6.18 -5.96
C TRP A 168 -10.60 -5.27 -7.20
N ARG A 169 -10.69 -3.94 -6.99
CA ARG A 169 -10.59 -2.94 -8.04
C ARG A 169 -9.60 -1.84 -7.66
N ALA A 170 -8.86 -1.37 -8.65
CA ALA A 170 -8.01 -0.20 -8.50
C ALA A 170 -8.03 0.69 -9.76
N GLY A 171 -7.64 1.94 -9.60
CA GLY A 171 -7.45 2.89 -10.70
C GLY A 171 -6.14 3.66 -10.51
N TYR A 172 -5.30 3.62 -11.53
CA TYR A 172 -4.03 4.34 -11.58
C TYR A 172 -4.19 5.69 -12.29
N GLY A 173 -3.47 6.69 -11.81
CA GLY A 173 -3.26 7.96 -12.50
C GLY A 173 -1.88 8.51 -12.18
N ASP A 174 -1.34 9.32 -13.08
CA ASP A 174 -0.12 10.08 -12.82
C ASP A 174 -0.17 11.46 -13.47
N LYS A 175 0.85 12.28 -13.18
CA LYS A 175 0.97 13.62 -13.75
C LYS A 175 0.95 13.64 -15.29
N LEU A 176 1.51 12.63 -15.95
CA LEU A 176 1.58 12.60 -17.41
C LEU A 176 0.20 12.36 -18.02
N LEU A 177 -0.57 11.42 -17.47
CA LEU A 177 -1.98 11.23 -17.83
C LEU A 177 -2.77 12.51 -17.56
N ALA A 178 -2.57 13.14 -16.40
CA ALA A 178 -3.27 14.37 -16.04
C ALA A 178 -2.97 15.54 -17.01
N ALA A 179 -1.74 15.67 -17.47
CA ALA A 179 -1.37 16.68 -18.46
C ALA A 179 -2.01 16.42 -19.83
N GLY A 180 -2.20 15.15 -20.21
CA GLY A 180 -2.91 14.76 -21.42
C GLY A 180 -4.43 15.00 -21.33
N ASP A 181 -5.02 14.66 -20.20
CA ASP A 181 -6.47 14.71 -19.98
C ASP A 181 -6.98 16.12 -19.64
N TYR A 182 -6.12 16.95 -19.02
CA TYR A 182 -6.44 18.32 -18.61
C TYR A 182 -5.40 19.32 -19.15
N PRO A 183 -5.24 19.45 -20.48
CA PRO A 183 -4.17 20.25 -21.08
C PRO A 183 -4.26 21.75 -20.77
N THR A 184 -5.46 22.24 -20.41
CA THR A 184 -5.69 23.65 -20.04
C THR A 184 -5.46 23.93 -18.55
N ALA A 185 -5.26 22.89 -17.73
CA ALA A 185 -5.07 23.06 -16.28
C ALA A 185 -3.65 23.50 -15.91
N GLY A 186 -2.70 23.46 -16.85
CA GLY A 186 -1.32 23.90 -16.63
C GLY A 186 -0.44 22.88 -15.94
N VAL A 187 -0.81 21.59 -15.95
CA VAL A 187 -0.01 20.52 -15.36
C VAL A 187 1.34 20.46 -16.08
N SER A 188 2.42 20.69 -15.33
CA SER A 188 3.77 20.72 -15.90
C SER A 188 4.18 19.36 -16.45
N ALA A 189 4.93 19.33 -17.56
CA ALA A 189 5.60 18.12 -18.01
C ALA A 189 6.69 17.67 -17.02
N GLY A 190 7.02 16.38 -16.98
CA GLY A 190 8.08 15.81 -16.14
C GLY A 190 7.59 14.63 -15.29
N ASN A 191 8.48 14.07 -14.48
CA ASN A 191 8.19 12.89 -13.66
C ASN A 191 7.62 13.26 -12.29
N GLY A 192 6.87 12.32 -11.73
CA GLY A 192 6.43 12.31 -10.34
C GLY A 192 4.96 12.66 -10.14
N PHE A 193 4.42 12.24 -8.99
CA PHE A 193 3.00 12.19 -8.63
C PHE A 193 2.23 11.09 -9.35
N ALA A 194 2.20 9.91 -8.74
CA ALA A 194 1.26 8.85 -9.07
C ALA A 194 0.23 8.67 -7.95
N THR A 195 -0.97 8.26 -8.33
CA THR A 195 -2.08 7.94 -7.44
C THR A 195 -2.65 6.58 -7.83
N LEU A 196 -2.92 5.75 -6.83
CA LEU A 196 -3.61 4.47 -6.99
C LEU A 196 -4.80 4.45 -6.04
N ASN A 197 -6.00 4.50 -6.61
CA ASN A 197 -7.26 4.49 -5.87
C ASN A 197 -7.85 3.10 -5.83
N TRP A 198 -8.20 2.63 -4.65
CA TRP A 198 -8.68 1.27 -4.41
C TRP A 198 -10.15 1.27 -4.07
N HIS A 199 -10.83 0.21 -4.49
CA HIS A 199 -12.17 -0.13 -4.03
C HIS A 199 -12.17 -1.53 -3.44
N GLU A 200 -12.69 -1.63 -2.22
CA GLU A 200 -12.84 -2.89 -1.53
C GLU A 200 -14.17 -3.60 -1.83
N GLN A 201 -14.15 -4.92 -1.76
CA GLN A 201 -15.34 -5.76 -1.68
C GLN A 201 -15.71 -5.96 -0.20
N THR A 202 -17.00 -6.07 0.08
CA THR A 202 -17.53 -6.09 1.46
C THR A 202 -17.34 -7.42 2.16
N THR A 203 -17.24 -8.53 1.43
CA THR A 203 -17.19 -9.88 2.01
C THR A 203 -16.09 -10.73 1.36
N PRO A 204 -14.80 -10.35 1.47
CA PRO A 204 -13.73 -11.23 1.02
C PRO A 204 -13.65 -12.46 1.92
N THR A 205 -13.27 -13.60 1.35
CA THR A 205 -12.66 -14.65 2.16
C THR A 205 -11.24 -14.22 2.47
N ILE A 206 -10.92 -14.04 3.75
CA ILE A 206 -9.56 -13.77 4.21
C ILE A 206 -8.90 -15.10 4.53
N SER A 207 -7.72 -15.31 3.99
CA SER A 207 -6.90 -16.50 4.20
C SER A 207 -5.47 -16.10 4.54
N LEU A 208 -4.63 -17.07 4.93
CA LEU A 208 -3.22 -16.78 5.15
C LEU A 208 -2.59 -16.33 3.83
N SER A 209 -2.04 -15.12 3.78
CA SER A 209 -1.14 -14.66 2.73
C SER A 209 0.06 -13.96 3.34
N TYR A 210 1.19 -13.98 2.64
CA TYR A 210 2.39 -13.30 3.11
C TYR A 210 3.30 -12.83 1.98
N TRP A 211 4.06 -11.78 2.25
CA TRP A 211 5.11 -11.27 1.38
C TRP A 211 6.41 -11.10 2.16
N PRO A 212 7.57 -11.46 1.59
CA PRO A 212 7.76 -12.15 0.30
C PRO A 212 7.25 -13.60 0.31
N GLY A 213 6.82 -14.11 -0.86
CA GLY A 213 6.55 -15.54 -1.03
C GLY A 213 7.81 -16.40 -0.94
N ASP A 214 7.63 -17.72 -0.79
CA ASP A 214 8.74 -18.66 -0.75
C ASP A 214 9.48 -18.73 -2.10
N GLY A 215 10.81 -18.70 -2.05
CA GLY A 215 11.68 -18.73 -3.22
C GLY A 215 11.80 -17.40 -3.99
N ILE A 216 11.14 -16.32 -3.55
CA ILE A 216 11.23 -15.02 -4.23
C ILE A 216 12.65 -14.49 -4.17
N VAL A 217 13.12 -13.97 -5.31
CA VAL A 217 14.43 -13.35 -5.49
C VAL A 217 14.29 -11.87 -5.84
N GLY A 218 15.32 -11.08 -5.57
CA GLY A 218 15.30 -9.65 -5.89
C GLY A 218 14.43 -8.83 -4.94
N VAL A 219 14.13 -9.35 -3.74
CA VAL A 219 13.44 -8.59 -2.69
C VAL A 219 14.33 -7.39 -2.31
N PRO A 220 13.79 -6.16 -2.19
CA PRO A 220 14.61 -5.04 -1.75
C PRO A 220 15.28 -5.35 -0.43
N LYS A 221 16.56 -4.99 -0.31
CA LYS A 221 17.30 -5.21 0.92
C LYS A 221 17.02 -4.14 1.97
N THR A 222 16.58 -2.96 1.53
CA THR A 222 16.39 -1.77 2.35
C THR A 222 15.00 -1.20 2.17
N PHE A 223 14.44 -0.69 3.26
CA PHE A 223 13.28 0.19 3.32
C PHE A 223 13.66 1.40 4.20
N PHE A 224 13.29 2.60 3.75
CA PHE A 224 13.51 3.87 4.47
C PHE A 224 12.22 4.27 5.17
N SER A 225 12.13 4.07 6.48
CA SER A 225 10.88 4.22 7.22
C SER A 225 10.39 5.68 7.27
N ASN A 226 11.31 6.65 7.22
CA ASN A 226 10.97 8.07 7.20
C ASN A 226 10.34 8.53 5.87
N SER A 227 10.34 7.65 4.86
CA SER A 227 9.60 7.87 3.63
C SER A 227 8.11 7.67 3.82
N GLU A 228 7.65 7.18 4.97
CA GLU A 228 6.22 7.05 5.29
C GLU A 228 5.81 8.01 6.41
N SER A 229 4.54 8.42 6.38
CA SER A 229 3.93 9.23 7.43
C SER A 229 2.59 8.62 7.88
N PRO A 230 2.47 8.08 9.11
CA PRO A 230 3.50 8.08 10.15
C PRO A 230 4.70 7.19 9.81
N ASP A 231 5.82 7.41 10.49
CA ASP A 231 7.01 6.57 10.37
C ASP A 231 6.78 5.24 11.13
N PRO A 232 6.73 4.08 10.45
CA PRO A 232 6.49 2.79 11.10
C PRO A 232 7.65 2.33 11.99
N VAL A 233 8.82 2.97 11.90
CA VAL A 233 10.02 2.69 12.69
C VAL A 233 10.69 3.99 13.14
N ALA A 234 10.00 4.77 13.96
CA ALA A 234 10.41 6.13 14.36
C ALA A 234 11.83 6.31 14.96
N ASP A 235 12.52 5.25 15.36
CA ASP A 235 13.89 5.29 15.88
C ASP A 235 14.97 4.88 14.87
N ARG A 236 14.59 4.46 13.65
CA ARG A 236 15.51 4.01 12.60
C ARG A 236 14.93 4.22 11.21
N ASP A 237 15.58 5.07 10.42
CA ASP A 237 15.25 5.29 9.02
C ASP A 237 15.53 4.04 8.16
N GLU A 238 16.79 3.60 8.09
CA GLU A 238 17.19 2.50 7.22
C GLU A 238 17.02 1.12 7.90
N VAL A 239 16.04 0.36 7.42
CA VAL A 239 15.68 -0.98 7.90
C VAL A 239 15.62 -2.00 6.75
N GLY A 240 15.45 -3.28 7.05
CA GLY A 240 15.22 -4.31 6.03
C GLY A 240 13.83 -4.18 5.41
N CYS A 241 13.64 -4.75 4.21
CA CYS A 241 12.30 -4.78 3.59
C CYS A 241 11.29 -5.46 4.54
N PRO A 242 10.14 -4.81 4.82
CA PRO A 242 9.13 -5.38 5.70
C PRO A 242 8.63 -6.72 5.16
N ILE A 243 8.35 -7.66 6.05
CA ILE A 243 7.61 -8.88 5.78
C ILE A 243 6.17 -8.63 6.22
N HIS A 244 5.19 -8.90 5.36
CA HIS A 244 3.77 -8.72 5.67
C HIS A 244 3.08 -10.07 5.73
N LEU A 245 2.31 -10.33 6.78
CA LEU A 245 1.48 -11.52 6.93
C LEU A 245 0.04 -11.08 7.22
N ILE A 246 -0.91 -11.66 6.49
CA ILE A 246 -2.34 -11.49 6.73
C ILE A 246 -2.89 -12.84 7.17
N PHE A 247 -3.46 -12.91 8.36
CA PHE A 247 -4.06 -14.12 8.90
C PHE A 247 -5.58 -14.16 8.62
N PRO A 248 -6.19 -15.37 8.53
CA PRO A 248 -7.63 -15.49 8.42
C PRO A 248 -8.32 -14.97 9.70
N GLU A 249 -8.76 -13.70 9.73
CA GLU A 249 -9.87 -13.16 10.55
C GLU A 249 -9.93 -11.63 10.55
N GLY A 250 -11.14 -11.05 10.57
CA GLY A 250 -11.36 -9.60 10.52
C GLY A 250 -11.47 -8.87 11.87
N SER A 251 -11.12 -9.49 13.00
CA SER A 251 -11.17 -8.85 14.34
C SER A 251 -10.16 -9.40 15.36
N GLY A 252 -9.07 -10.03 14.88
CA GLY A 252 -8.17 -10.80 15.73
C GLY A 252 -7.24 -10.04 16.68
N THR A 253 -7.12 -10.53 17.91
CA THR A 253 -6.08 -10.11 18.87
C THR A 253 -4.90 -11.07 18.79
N PHE A 254 -3.73 -10.58 18.40
CA PHE A 254 -2.45 -11.29 18.55
C PHE A 254 -2.12 -11.41 20.04
N THR A 255 -1.97 -12.63 20.55
CA THR A 255 -1.59 -12.90 21.96
C THR A 255 -0.21 -13.54 22.11
N VAL A 256 0.38 -14.00 21.01
CA VAL A 256 1.77 -14.44 20.91
C VAL A 256 2.25 -14.15 19.50
N VAL A 257 3.39 -13.47 19.36
CA VAL A 257 4.14 -13.36 18.11
C VAL A 257 5.54 -13.93 18.33
N ASN A 258 5.81 -15.08 17.74
CA ASN A 258 7.14 -15.70 17.73
C ASN A 258 7.64 -15.77 16.29
N ALA A 259 8.71 -15.06 15.99
CA ALA A 259 9.30 -15.09 14.66
C ALA A 259 10.82 -15.17 14.75
N THR A 260 11.42 -15.94 13.84
CA THR A 260 12.86 -15.98 13.63
C THR A 260 13.17 -15.60 12.20
N LEU A 261 14.21 -14.80 11.98
CA LEU A 261 14.72 -14.46 10.66
C LEU A 261 16.21 -14.79 10.61
N VAL A 262 16.58 -15.80 9.82
CA VAL A 262 17.93 -16.34 9.83
C VAL A 262 18.55 -16.27 8.44
N THR A 263 19.82 -15.89 8.37
CA THR A 263 20.66 -16.01 7.18
C THR A 263 21.85 -16.92 7.41
N GLY A 264 22.35 -17.57 6.35
CA GLY A 264 23.43 -18.56 6.44
C GLY A 264 23.13 -19.73 7.38
N GLY A 265 21.84 -19.99 7.65
CA GLY A 265 21.35 -21.03 8.57
C GLY A 265 21.64 -20.82 10.06
N THR A 266 22.34 -19.74 10.44
CA THR A 266 22.80 -19.54 11.83
C THR A 266 22.78 -18.10 12.32
N THR A 267 22.79 -17.11 11.42
CA THR A 267 22.85 -15.70 11.79
C THR A 267 21.43 -15.15 11.93
N HIS A 268 21.05 -14.82 13.17
CA HIS A 268 19.76 -14.25 13.51
C HIS A 268 19.70 -12.74 13.23
N ILE A 269 18.60 -12.27 12.66
CA ILE A 269 18.34 -10.87 12.34
C ILE A 269 17.22 -10.38 13.26
N PRO A 270 17.46 -9.34 14.10
CA PRO A 270 16.43 -8.79 14.97
C PRO A 270 15.22 -8.27 14.16
N LEU A 271 14.03 -8.42 14.73
CA LEU A 271 12.76 -8.01 14.13
C LEU A 271 12.02 -7.05 15.05
N LYS A 272 11.39 -6.02 14.44
CA LYS A 272 10.28 -5.28 15.05
C LYS A 272 8.98 -5.76 14.47
N ALA A 273 7.97 -5.92 15.31
CA ALA A 273 6.63 -6.33 14.88
C ALA A 273 5.63 -5.17 15.02
N LEU A 274 4.85 -4.92 13.97
CA LEU A 274 3.65 -4.08 14.00
C LEU A 274 2.43 -4.96 13.78
N VAL A 275 1.39 -4.75 14.58
CA VAL A 275 0.17 -5.59 14.54
C VAL A 275 -1.09 -4.75 14.60
N GLY A 276 -2.11 -5.16 13.85
CA GLY A 276 -3.41 -4.45 13.77
C GLY A 276 -4.35 -4.63 14.97
N ASN A 277 -3.85 -4.92 16.17
CA ASN A 277 -4.66 -5.06 17.39
C ASN A 277 -4.16 -4.16 18.53
N SER A 278 -5.06 -3.72 19.42
CA SER A 278 -4.77 -2.67 20.41
C SER A 278 -3.89 -3.11 21.58
N SER A 279 -3.67 -4.41 21.76
CA SER A 279 -3.03 -4.95 22.97
C SER A 279 -2.38 -6.29 22.71
N PRO A 280 -1.38 -6.35 21.81
CA PRO A 280 -0.60 -7.55 21.67
C PRO A 280 0.17 -7.85 22.97
N SER A 281 0.19 -9.13 23.34
CA SER A 281 1.03 -9.62 24.44
C SER A 281 1.97 -10.68 23.87
N GLY A 282 3.17 -10.82 24.43
CA GLY A 282 4.11 -11.87 24.05
C GLY A 282 4.83 -11.66 22.71
N ALA A 283 6.10 -11.31 22.78
CA ALA A 283 7.06 -11.42 21.68
C ALA A 283 8.11 -12.47 22.03
N ALA A 284 8.54 -13.27 21.05
CA ALA A 284 9.59 -14.27 21.21
C ALA A 284 10.40 -14.46 19.92
N GLY A 285 11.47 -15.25 20.01
CA GLY A 285 12.40 -15.48 18.91
C GLY A 285 13.29 -14.26 18.70
N ASP A 286 13.34 -13.78 17.46
CA ASP A 286 14.11 -12.60 17.05
C ASP A 286 13.29 -11.30 17.17
N VAL A 287 12.02 -11.36 17.59
CA VAL A 287 11.16 -10.18 17.79
C VAL A 287 11.55 -9.45 19.07
N ASN A 288 12.18 -8.28 18.93
CA ASN A 288 12.69 -7.48 20.05
C ASN A 288 11.76 -6.35 20.50
N ALA A 289 10.80 -5.97 19.65
CA ALA A 289 9.74 -5.03 19.99
C ALA A 289 8.47 -5.39 19.23
N LEU A 290 7.33 -5.15 19.87
CA LEU A 290 5.99 -5.45 19.35
C LEU A 290 5.09 -4.25 19.65
N THR A 291 4.55 -3.64 18.60
CA THR A 291 3.76 -2.41 18.68
C THR A 291 2.41 -2.61 18.04
N ALA A 292 1.36 -2.10 18.69
CA ALA A 292 0.03 -2.02 18.14
C ALA A 292 -0.09 -0.84 17.17
N ASP A 293 -0.64 -1.08 15.98
CA ASP A 293 -1.09 -0.03 15.07
C ASP A 293 -2.51 -0.33 14.61
N THR A 294 -3.48 0.03 15.44
CA THR A 294 -4.91 -0.10 15.12
C THR A 294 -5.44 1.04 14.26
N THR A 295 -4.58 1.97 13.85
CA THR A 295 -5.00 3.10 13.01
C THR A 295 -5.02 2.68 11.55
N TYR A 296 -4.01 1.93 11.12
CA TYR A 296 -3.83 1.59 9.70
C TYR A 296 -3.94 0.10 9.42
N LEU A 297 -3.50 -0.77 10.34
CA LEU A 297 -3.52 -2.20 10.14
C LEU A 297 -4.89 -2.75 10.56
N ASP A 298 -5.42 -3.63 9.72
CA ASP A 298 -6.62 -4.38 10.08
C ASP A 298 -6.25 -5.46 11.09
N PRO A 299 -7.20 -5.88 11.95
CA PRO A 299 -6.98 -7.03 12.81
C PRO A 299 -6.57 -8.25 11.98
N GLY A 300 -5.57 -9.00 12.46
CA GLY A 300 -4.99 -10.12 11.72
C GLY A 300 -3.87 -9.75 10.75
N GLU A 301 -3.53 -8.47 10.58
CA GLU A 301 -2.33 -8.03 9.85
C GLU A 301 -1.12 -7.92 10.79
N LEU A 302 0.01 -8.47 10.35
CA LEU A 302 1.30 -8.45 11.04
C LEU A 302 2.40 -8.03 10.04
N PHE A 303 3.14 -6.99 10.39
CA PHE A 303 4.41 -6.69 9.77
C PHE A 303 5.57 -7.12 10.67
N LEU A 304 6.55 -7.81 10.09
CA LEU A 304 7.85 -8.07 10.70
C LEU A 304 8.90 -7.27 9.93
N ILE A 305 9.51 -6.29 10.59
CA ILE A 305 10.50 -5.38 10.00
C ILE A 305 11.89 -5.80 10.47
N PRO A 306 12.79 -6.24 9.57
CA PRO A 306 14.16 -6.58 9.94
C PRO A 306 14.97 -5.35 10.35
N ILE A 307 15.66 -5.45 11.49
CA ILE A 307 16.48 -4.39 12.09
C ILE A 307 17.94 -4.89 12.24
N PRO A 308 18.69 -5.04 11.14
CA PRO A 308 20.09 -5.47 11.21
C PRO A 308 20.96 -4.47 11.99
N GLY A 309 22.03 -4.98 12.61
CA GLY A 309 22.80 -4.26 13.64
C GLY A 309 23.46 -2.95 13.18
N SER A 310 24.03 -2.90 11.98
CA SER A 310 24.51 -1.65 11.37
C SER A 310 23.42 -1.00 10.51
N SER A 311 23.43 0.32 10.39
CA SER A 311 22.69 1.04 9.34
C SER A 311 23.03 0.42 7.98
N GLY A 312 22.04 0.08 7.14
CA GLY A 312 22.29 -0.51 5.83
C GLY A 312 21.28 -1.53 5.30
N GLY A 313 20.17 -1.77 6.00
CA GLY A 313 19.22 -2.83 5.62
C GLY A 313 19.84 -4.22 5.62
N LEU A 314 19.19 -5.16 4.93
CA LEU A 314 19.66 -6.53 4.77
C LEU A 314 20.88 -6.60 3.83
N SER A 315 21.71 -7.63 3.98
CA SER A 315 22.79 -7.92 3.02
C SER A 315 22.22 -8.21 1.62
N ALA A 316 22.90 -7.72 0.58
CA ALA A 316 22.56 -7.95 -0.83
C ALA A 316 22.77 -9.40 -1.24
N ASN A 317 22.00 -9.87 -2.24
CA ASN A 317 22.10 -11.23 -2.81
C ASN A 317 22.13 -12.34 -1.74
N THR A 318 21.44 -12.12 -0.63
CA THR A 318 21.52 -12.97 0.56
C THR A 318 20.18 -13.64 0.79
N SER A 319 20.22 -14.95 1.04
CA SER A 319 19.04 -15.73 1.37
C SER A 319 18.70 -15.60 2.86
N TYR A 320 17.42 -15.40 3.15
CA TYR A 320 16.86 -15.33 4.49
C TYR A 320 15.71 -16.31 4.61
N THR A 321 15.69 -17.09 5.68
CA THR A 321 14.58 -17.95 6.05
C THR A 321 13.85 -17.33 7.22
N CYS A 322 12.56 -17.06 7.05
CA CYS A 322 11.68 -16.61 8.11
C CYS A 322 10.81 -17.78 8.58
N THR A 323 10.74 -17.98 9.89
CA THR A 323 9.80 -18.91 10.52
C THR A 323 8.94 -18.14 11.50
N VAL A 324 7.62 -18.30 11.39
CA VAL A 324 6.63 -17.57 12.17
C VAL A 324 5.66 -18.54 12.84
N SER A 325 5.42 -18.31 14.12
CA SER A 325 4.34 -18.91 14.89
C SER A 325 3.58 -17.83 15.65
N VAL A 326 2.27 -17.73 15.42
CA VAL A 326 1.43 -16.73 16.09
C VAL A 326 0.18 -17.37 16.69
N THR A 327 -0.31 -16.75 17.75
CA THR A 327 -1.66 -17.00 18.26
C THR A 327 -2.52 -15.79 17.98
N VAL A 328 -3.56 -15.97 17.16
CA VAL A 328 -4.56 -14.95 16.82
C VAL A 328 -5.93 -15.48 17.22
N ASN A 329 -6.63 -14.79 18.12
CA ASN A 329 -7.94 -15.23 18.63
C ASN A 329 -7.97 -16.66 19.20
N GLY A 330 -6.87 -17.11 19.78
CA GLY A 330 -6.73 -18.47 20.32
C GLY A 330 -6.47 -19.54 19.24
N SER A 331 -6.56 -19.19 17.96
CA SER A 331 -6.09 -20.03 16.86
C SER A 331 -4.57 -19.94 16.76
N ASN A 332 -3.90 -21.10 16.74
CA ASN A 332 -2.46 -21.20 16.64
C ASN A 332 -2.04 -21.47 15.20
N TYR A 333 -1.31 -20.54 14.61
CA TYR A 333 -0.66 -20.69 13.32
C TYR A 333 0.81 -20.95 13.58
N ASN A 334 1.25 -22.20 13.43
CA ASN A 334 2.61 -22.61 13.78
C ASN A 334 3.40 -23.02 12.54
N GLY A 335 4.70 -22.69 12.54
CA GLY A 335 5.64 -23.24 11.56
C GLY A 335 5.49 -22.69 10.14
N ILE A 336 4.90 -21.50 9.98
CA ILE A 336 4.89 -20.80 8.70
C ILE A 336 6.35 -20.49 8.36
N THR A 337 6.90 -21.15 7.35
CA THR A 337 8.31 -21.01 6.97
C THR A 337 8.40 -20.70 5.48
N PHE A 338 9.18 -19.67 5.15
CA PHE A 338 9.46 -19.29 3.77
C PHE A 338 10.86 -18.69 3.68
N THR A 339 11.46 -18.80 2.51
CA THR A 339 12.79 -18.29 2.20
C THR A 339 12.70 -17.26 1.08
N TYR A 340 13.45 -16.17 1.17
CA TYR A 340 13.59 -15.20 0.09
C TYR A 340 15.03 -14.74 -0.05
N THR A 341 15.38 -14.26 -1.24
CA THR A 341 16.71 -13.73 -1.56
C THR A 341 16.61 -12.25 -1.89
N THR A 342 17.41 -11.44 -1.20
CA THR A 342 17.49 -10.01 -1.47
C THR A 342 18.14 -9.74 -2.82
N GLY A 343 17.80 -8.61 -3.44
CA GLY A 343 18.46 -8.11 -4.65
C GLY A 343 19.88 -7.60 -4.39
N PRO A 344 20.56 -7.13 -5.45
CA PRO A 344 21.87 -6.50 -5.36
C PRO A 344 21.89 -5.22 -4.49
#